data_AF-A0A9P0GX54-F1
#
_entry.id   AF-A0A9P0GX54-F1
#
_cell.length_a   1.000
_cell.length_b   1.000
_cell.length_c   1.000
_cell.angle_alpha   90.00
_cell.angle_beta   90.00
_cell.angle_gamma   90.00
#
_symmetry.space_group_name_H-M   'P 1'
#
loop_
_entity.id
_entity.type
_entity.pdbx_description
1 polymer ?
#
loop_
_entity_poly.entity_id
_entity_poly.type
_entity_poly.pdbx_seq_one_letter_code
_entity_poly.pdbx_strand_id
1 'polypeptide(L)'
;MIQLNHQRTILYNSATSFNKAKQNVHSDLEDIGVKIPPAFHSIQYIDYWRWLIGLVSAISVLYIWSLLTGATCCGCCGSEKSSSPTLIVTVILVSLFSFFLWIFMITIFIIGGHAEVFICQALEKESDLSTFSKIIDTGGILTESGGSYLSSLLLGNGSISMPFGKVIQKCERNESAYGALNLKNLLDIGDLTNITKWTNIMQQMQQIQVNIQTFEILTPSLHTKLTDLMQGLKINISGYRAQVSGPVSNDLETFANQLTSAANQIGDINIAAQLETLAEKSRRIITTYIKDLEQHKENLIYQLTALELKINPLLVQVNQSLAHMKAIQYFIKNQGDRIAQEALDLYTSRMLNYLEQYHKFVQENLKNIPCKSLYDLYNYVNIAVCRLIIDPLNGFWFSTLWCLIIFLIETPICLKLIDYYSQAIEDSDMSTSQSYTNGSENGEWMPEARERGGW
;
A
#
# COMPACT_ATOMS: atom_id res chain seq x y z
N MET A 1 2.25 17.54 -27.79
CA MET A 1 1.43 16.31 -27.64
C MET A 1 2.24 15.00 -27.78
N ILE A 2 3.07 14.83 -28.83
CA ILE A 2 3.88 13.61 -29.06
C ILE A 2 4.85 13.29 -27.89
N GLN A 3 5.60 14.27 -27.40
CA GLN A 3 6.53 14.07 -26.28
C GLN A 3 5.83 13.69 -24.96
N LEU A 4 4.66 14.28 -24.69
CA LEU A 4 3.84 13.96 -23.52
C LEU A 4 3.34 12.52 -23.55
N ASN A 5 2.95 12.05 -24.75
CA ASN A 5 2.54 10.67 -24.96
C ASN A 5 3.73 9.70 -24.81
N HIS A 6 4.91 10.08 -25.28
CA HIS A 6 6.13 9.29 -25.10
C HIS A 6 6.52 9.14 -23.62
N GLN A 7 6.52 10.23 -22.86
CA GLN A 7 6.78 10.19 -21.41
C GLN A 7 5.75 9.34 -20.65
N ARG A 8 4.47 9.46 -21.02
CA ARG A 8 3.40 8.60 -20.49
C ARG A 8 3.68 7.12 -20.74
N THR A 9 4.12 6.74 -21.94
CA THR A 9 4.44 5.35 -22.26
C THR A 9 5.62 4.83 -21.45
N ILE A 10 6.67 5.62 -21.25
CA ILE A 10 7.81 5.23 -20.42
C ILE A 10 7.35 5.00 -18.97
N LEU A 11 6.62 5.95 -18.38
CA LEU A 11 6.06 5.83 -17.03
C LEU A 11 5.16 4.60 -16.89
N TYR A 12 4.30 4.36 -17.88
CA TYR A 12 3.41 3.20 -17.90
C TYR A 12 4.20 1.89 -17.92
N ASN A 13 5.18 1.77 -18.81
CA ASN A 13 6.01 0.58 -18.91
C ASN A 13 6.78 0.32 -17.60
N SER A 14 7.41 1.34 -17.03
CA SER A 14 8.13 1.18 -15.76
C SER A 14 7.20 0.83 -14.59
N ALA A 15 6.00 1.43 -14.52
CA ALA A 15 5.00 1.08 -13.51
C ALA A 15 4.52 -0.38 -13.66
N THR A 16 4.33 -0.86 -14.90
CA THR A 16 3.95 -2.25 -15.14
C THR A 16 5.06 -3.23 -14.76
N SER A 17 6.33 -2.90 -15.01
CA SER A 17 7.48 -3.70 -14.58
C SER A 17 7.55 -3.79 -13.05
N PHE A 18 7.32 -2.68 -12.35
CA PHE A 18 7.30 -2.67 -10.88
C PHE A 18 6.11 -3.47 -10.32
N ASN A 19 4.94 -3.40 -10.96
CA ASN A 19 3.79 -4.19 -10.55
C ASN A 19 4.04 -5.70 -10.74
N LYS A 20 4.70 -6.10 -11.83
CA LYS A 20 5.14 -7.49 -12.03
C LYS A 20 6.14 -7.93 -10.96
N ALA A 21 7.15 -7.10 -10.65
CA ALA A 21 8.11 -7.37 -9.59
C ALA A 21 7.40 -7.57 -8.24
N LYS A 22 6.46 -6.69 -7.89
CA LYS A 22 5.63 -6.83 -6.69
C LYS A 22 4.86 -8.15 -6.67
N GLN A 23 4.24 -8.53 -7.78
CA GLN A 23 3.48 -9.78 -7.87
C GLN A 23 4.37 -11.01 -7.72
N ASN A 24 5.54 -11.04 -8.36
CA ASN A 24 6.51 -12.12 -8.23
C ASN A 24 6.95 -12.29 -6.77
N VAL A 25 7.39 -11.20 -6.14
CA VAL A 25 7.81 -11.21 -4.73
C VAL A 25 6.67 -11.66 -3.81
N HIS A 26 5.44 -11.21 -4.07
CA HIS A 26 4.29 -11.61 -3.28
C HIS A 26 4.03 -13.11 -3.39
N SER A 27 4.06 -13.66 -4.61
CA SER A 27 3.90 -15.09 -4.86
C SER A 27 4.99 -15.92 -4.19
N ASP A 28 6.25 -15.49 -4.30
CA ASP A 28 7.38 -16.20 -3.70
C ASP A 28 7.34 -16.14 -2.17
N LEU A 29 6.94 -15.00 -1.59
CA LEU A 29 6.73 -14.88 -0.15
C LEU A 29 5.58 -15.75 0.35
N GLU A 30 4.52 -15.92 -0.44
CA GLU A 30 3.40 -16.80 -0.11
C GLU A 30 3.85 -18.27 -0.13
N ASP A 31 4.62 -18.70 -1.14
CA ASP A 31 5.21 -20.04 -1.20
C ASP A 31 6.16 -20.31 -0.03
N ILE A 32 7.02 -19.34 0.31
CA ILE A 32 7.87 -19.40 1.51
C ILE A 32 6.99 -19.50 2.77
N GLY A 33 5.92 -18.69 2.86
CA GLY A 33 4.98 -18.71 3.98
C GLY A 33 4.29 -20.07 4.17
N VAL A 34 4.04 -20.80 3.09
CA VAL A 34 3.48 -22.17 3.14
C VAL A 34 4.53 -23.21 3.54
N LYS A 35 5.81 -23.02 3.16
CA LYS A 35 6.92 -23.93 3.49
C LYS A 35 7.49 -23.74 4.90
N ILE A 36 7.34 -22.56 5.50
CA ILE A 36 7.85 -22.27 6.85
C ILE A 36 7.21 -23.16 7.94
N PRO A 37 5.87 -23.34 8.03
CA PRO A 37 5.24 -24.17 9.05
C PRO A 37 5.75 -25.63 9.11
N PRO A 38 5.87 -26.38 7.99
CA PRO A 38 6.42 -27.73 8.04
C PRO A 38 7.93 -27.76 8.33
N ALA A 39 8.69 -26.74 7.89
CA ALA A 39 10.10 -26.60 8.26
C ALA A 39 10.26 -26.37 9.77
N PHE A 40 9.39 -25.55 10.37
CA PHE A 40 9.37 -25.31 11.82
C PHE A 40 9.07 -26.58 12.60
N HIS A 41 8.13 -27.41 12.13
CA HIS A 41 7.86 -28.72 12.73
C HIS A 41 9.09 -29.64 12.69
N SER A 42 9.87 -29.58 11.61
CA SER A 42 11.11 -30.36 11.48
C SER A 42 12.21 -29.87 12.42
N ILE A 43 12.34 -28.54 12.58
CA ILE A 43 13.27 -27.94 13.54
C ILE A 43 12.88 -28.29 14.98
N GLN A 44 11.60 -28.20 15.33
CA GLN A 44 11.11 -28.60 16.66
C GLN A 44 11.36 -30.09 16.95
N TYR A 45 11.21 -30.96 15.95
CA TYR A 45 11.51 -32.37 16.08
C TYR A 45 13.00 -32.63 16.34
N ILE A 46 13.88 -31.97 15.58
CA ILE A 46 15.33 -32.06 15.78
C ILE A 46 15.71 -31.50 17.16
N ASP A 47 15.11 -30.38 17.56
CA ASP A 47 15.38 -29.76 18.86
C ASP A 47 14.92 -30.63 20.04
N TYR A 48 13.77 -31.30 19.91
CA TYR A 48 13.30 -32.28 20.89
C TYR A 48 14.29 -33.41 21.09
N TRP A 49 14.78 -34.03 20.00
CA TRP A 49 15.77 -35.12 20.10
C TRP A 49 17.11 -34.63 20.63
N ARG A 50 17.56 -33.45 20.21
CA ARG A 50 18.76 -32.82 20.74
C ARG A 50 18.67 -32.66 22.26
N TRP A 51 17.55 -32.12 22.75
CA TRP A 51 17.34 -31.91 24.18
C TRP A 51 17.24 -33.23 24.95
N LEU A 52 16.55 -34.23 24.40
CA LEU A 52 16.43 -35.56 25.01
C LEU A 52 17.79 -36.25 25.15
N ILE A 53 18.61 -36.24 24.09
CA ILE A 53 19.94 -36.86 24.13
C ILE A 53 20.87 -36.09 25.09
N GLY A 54 20.78 -34.75 25.11
CA GLY A 54 21.48 -33.92 26.09
C GLY A 54 21.09 -34.23 27.53
N LEU A 55 19.81 -34.48 27.79
CA LEU A 55 19.30 -34.84 29.11
C LEU A 55 19.76 -36.25 29.53
N VAL A 56 19.72 -37.24 28.63
CA VAL A 56 20.18 -38.61 28.91
C VAL A 56 21.68 -38.64 29.22
N SER A 57 22.48 -37.91 28.45
CA SER A 57 23.93 -37.81 28.71
C SER A 57 24.23 -37.12 30.04
N ALA A 58 23.53 -36.02 30.37
CA ALA A 58 23.68 -35.36 31.66
C ALA A 58 23.29 -36.27 32.84
N ILE A 59 22.16 -36.99 32.75
CA ILE A 59 21.74 -37.95 33.78
C ILE A 59 22.76 -39.08 33.94
N SER A 60 23.32 -39.57 32.83
CA SER A 60 24.34 -40.63 32.87
C SER A 60 25.60 -40.17 33.61
N VAL A 61 26.06 -38.94 33.35
CA VAL A 61 27.18 -38.32 34.06
C VAL A 61 26.84 -38.14 35.55
N LEU A 62 25.67 -37.60 35.89
CA LEU A 62 25.24 -37.41 37.29
C LEU A 62 25.13 -38.73 38.04
N TYR A 63 24.63 -39.78 37.39
CA TYR A 63 24.53 -41.11 37.99
C TYR A 63 25.91 -41.68 38.33
N ILE A 64 26.86 -41.60 37.40
CA ILE A 64 28.26 -42.01 37.62
C ILE A 64 28.88 -41.22 38.78
N TRP A 65 28.70 -39.89 38.79
CA TRP A 65 29.19 -39.02 39.86
C TRP A 65 28.60 -39.39 41.23
N SER A 66 27.31 -39.74 41.28
CA SER A 66 26.65 -40.16 42.52
C SER A 66 27.21 -41.48 43.07
N LEU A 67 27.49 -42.45 42.19
CA LEU A 67 28.11 -43.73 42.57
C LEU A 67 29.55 -43.52 43.05
N LEU A 68 30.32 -42.69 42.35
CA LEU A 68 31.69 -42.37 42.72
C LEU A 68 31.76 -41.69 44.10
N THR A 69 30.90 -40.70 44.33
CA THR A 69 30.82 -39.99 45.61
C THR A 69 30.33 -40.92 46.73
N GLY A 70 29.29 -41.71 46.47
CA GLY A 70 28.77 -42.67 47.44
C GLY A 70 29.79 -43.73 47.83
N ALA A 71 30.51 -44.29 46.86
CA ALA A 71 31.51 -45.33 47.13
C ALA A 71 32.71 -44.79 47.93
N THR A 72 33.19 -43.59 47.60
CA THR A 72 34.28 -42.93 48.34
C THR A 72 33.87 -42.55 49.77
N CYS A 73 32.65 -42.01 49.97
CA CYS A 73 32.13 -41.73 51.31
C CYS A 73 31.98 -42.99 52.16
N CYS A 74 31.38 -44.06 51.62
CA CYS A 74 31.23 -45.34 52.34
C CYS A 74 32.57 -45.99 52.68
N GLY A 75 33.57 -45.86 51.80
CA GLY A 75 34.94 -46.31 52.04
C GLY A 75 35.59 -45.56 53.20
N CYS A 76 35.47 -44.23 53.25
CA CYS A 76 35.95 -43.43 54.39
C CYS A 76 35.27 -43.76 55.72
N CYS A 77 34.01 -44.22 55.70
CA CYS A 77 33.27 -44.65 56.90
C CYS A 77 33.58 -46.09 57.35
N GLY A 78 34.57 -46.76 56.73
CA GLY A 78 34.98 -48.12 57.09
C GLY A 78 34.10 -49.24 56.52
N SER A 79 33.23 -48.94 55.54
CA SER A 79 32.41 -49.95 54.85
C SER A 79 33.09 -50.43 53.56
N GLU A 80 34.33 -50.90 53.68
CA GLU A 80 35.18 -51.29 52.55
C GLU A 80 34.56 -52.47 51.76
N LYS A 81 33.92 -53.42 52.45
CA LYS A 81 33.20 -54.57 51.86
C LYS A 81 32.06 -54.18 50.91
N SER A 82 31.43 -53.03 51.11
CA SER A 82 30.38 -52.50 50.21
C SER A 82 30.92 -51.49 49.21
N SER A 83 32.00 -50.77 49.55
CA SER A 83 32.61 -49.74 48.70
C SER A 83 33.38 -50.33 47.50
N SER A 84 34.18 -51.37 47.74
CA SER A 84 34.99 -52.02 46.69
C SER A 84 34.17 -52.52 45.47
N PRO A 85 33.10 -53.32 45.63
CA PRO A 85 32.29 -53.76 44.48
C PRO A 85 31.59 -52.59 43.78
N THR A 86 31.20 -51.55 44.51
CA THR A 86 30.56 -50.35 43.95
C THR A 86 31.55 -49.56 43.07
N LEU A 87 32.82 -49.43 43.49
CA LEU A 87 33.88 -48.80 42.68
C LEU A 87 34.19 -49.60 41.41
N ILE A 88 34.24 -50.93 41.49
CA ILE A 88 34.46 -51.80 40.31
C ILE A 88 33.34 -51.60 39.29
N VAL A 89 32.07 -51.65 39.73
CA VAL A 89 30.91 -51.39 38.86
C VAL A 89 30.98 -49.98 38.28
N THR A 90 31.35 -48.98 39.08
CA THR A 90 31.47 -47.59 38.63
C THR A 90 32.53 -47.44 37.54
N VAL A 91 33.71 -48.04 37.68
CA VAL A 91 34.79 -47.99 36.66
C VAL A 91 34.37 -48.66 35.34
N ILE A 92 33.63 -49.78 35.41
CA ILE A 92 33.08 -50.45 34.23
C ILE A 92 32.06 -49.53 33.53
N LEU A 93 31.15 -48.92 34.29
CA LEU A 93 30.17 -47.99 33.75
C LEU A 93 30.82 -46.73 33.15
N VAL A 94 31.82 -46.15 33.84
CA VAL A 94 32.62 -45.02 33.33
C VAL A 94 33.23 -45.39 31.98
N SER A 95 33.85 -46.57 31.87
CA SER A 95 34.50 -47.02 30.63
C SER A 95 33.51 -47.18 29.48
N LEU A 96 32.35 -47.80 29.73
CA LEU A 96 31.28 -48.00 28.73
C LEU A 96 30.66 -46.67 28.29
N PHE A 97 30.22 -45.83 29.23
CA PHE A 97 29.59 -44.55 28.92
C PHE A 97 30.58 -43.57 28.30
N SER A 98 31.84 -43.57 28.73
CA SER A 98 32.87 -42.69 28.15
C SER A 98 33.07 -42.97 26.66
N PHE A 99 33.05 -44.22 26.21
CA PHE A 99 33.15 -44.56 24.79
C PHE A 99 32.04 -43.89 23.97
N PHE A 100 30.79 -44.02 24.40
CA PHE A 100 29.64 -43.41 23.72
C PHE A 100 29.67 -41.88 23.80
N LEU A 101 30.02 -41.33 24.96
CA LEU A 101 30.13 -39.89 25.17
C LEU A 101 31.26 -39.27 24.33
N TRP A 102 32.38 -39.95 24.11
CA TRP A 102 33.45 -39.50 23.21
C TRP A 102 32.97 -39.41 21.76
N ILE A 103 32.32 -40.45 21.24
CA ILE A 103 31.76 -40.45 19.88
C ILE A 103 30.75 -39.30 19.72
N PHE A 104 29.85 -39.16 20.69
CA PHE A 104 28.83 -38.13 20.69
C PHE A 104 29.43 -36.72 20.75
N MET A 105 30.39 -36.50 21.64
CA MET A 105 31.10 -35.22 21.77
C MET A 105 31.81 -34.85 20.46
N ILE A 106 32.56 -35.77 19.84
CA ILE A 106 33.24 -35.52 18.56
C ILE A 106 32.25 -35.15 17.46
N THR A 107 31.12 -35.87 17.36
CA THR A 107 30.10 -35.61 16.34
C THR A 107 29.52 -34.20 16.49
N ILE A 108 29.19 -33.80 17.72
CA ILE A 108 28.63 -32.47 17.99
C ILE A 108 29.69 -31.38 17.83
N PHE A 109 30.95 -31.64 18.20
CA PHE A 109 32.05 -30.71 17.99
C PHE A 109 32.25 -30.40 16.51
N ILE A 110 32.26 -31.43 15.65
CA ILE A 110 32.38 -31.23 14.20
C ILE A 110 31.21 -30.39 13.70
N ILE A 111 29.97 -30.72 14.08
CA ILE A 111 28.79 -29.99 13.58
C ILE A 111 28.77 -28.55 14.14
N GLY A 112 28.80 -28.39 15.45
CA GLY A 112 28.69 -27.09 16.14
C GLY A 112 29.89 -26.18 15.91
N GLY A 113 31.11 -26.73 15.99
CA GLY A 113 32.34 -25.98 15.80
C GLY A 113 32.49 -25.47 14.37
N HIS A 114 32.18 -26.31 13.37
CA HIS A 114 32.17 -25.85 11.98
C HIS A 114 31.01 -24.90 11.69
N ALA A 115 29.82 -25.12 12.25
CA ALA A 115 28.69 -24.21 12.09
C ALA A 115 29.00 -22.81 12.66
N GLU A 116 29.69 -22.74 13.80
CA GLU A 116 30.11 -21.46 14.38
C GLU A 116 31.02 -20.66 13.44
N VAL A 117 32.04 -21.31 12.88
CA VAL A 117 33.01 -20.65 12.01
C VAL A 117 32.44 -20.34 10.62
N PHE A 118 31.72 -21.29 10.01
CA PHE A 118 31.25 -21.14 8.62
C PHE A 118 29.90 -20.44 8.48
N ILE A 119 29.06 -20.44 9.52
CA ILE A 119 27.74 -19.81 9.50
C ILE A 119 27.77 -18.55 10.35
N CYS A 120 27.97 -18.67 11.67
CA CYS A 120 27.80 -17.53 12.58
C CYS A 120 28.82 -16.43 12.37
N GLN A 121 30.10 -16.76 12.35
CA GLN A 121 31.16 -15.77 12.10
C GLN A 121 31.07 -15.18 10.68
N ALA A 122 30.65 -15.99 9.70
CA ALA A 122 30.47 -15.54 8.32
C ALA A 122 29.28 -14.56 8.16
N LEU A 123 28.24 -14.69 9.00
CA LEU A 123 27.07 -13.81 9.01
C LEU A 123 27.29 -12.54 9.87
N GLU A 124 28.15 -12.61 10.88
CA GLU A 124 28.41 -11.48 11.80
C GLU A 124 29.49 -10.51 11.28
N LYS A 125 30.54 -11.01 10.61
CA LYS A 125 31.67 -10.18 10.20
C LYS A 125 31.46 -9.54 8.84
N GLU A 126 31.55 -8.21 8.78
CA GLU A 126 31.33 -7.39 7.57
C GLU A 126 32.25 -7.81 6.39
N SER A 127 33.47 -8.31 6.66
CA SER A 127 34.38 -8.84 5.63
C SER A 127 33.89 -10.14 5.00
N ASP A 128 33.28 -11.02 5.81
CA ASP A 128 32.99 -12.41 5.45
C ASP A 128 31.56 -12.53 4.89
N LEU A 129 30.68 -11.58 5.22
CA LEU A 129 29.39 -11.35 4.56
C LEU A 129 29.54 -11.21 3.04
N SER A 130 30.64 -10.62 2.57
CA SER A 130 30.93 -10.49 1.13
C SER A 130 31.24 -11.83 0.45
N THR A 131 31.85 -12.76 1.19
CA THR A 131 32.15 -14.13 0.73
C THR A 131 30.90 -14.99 0.77
N PHE A 132 30.10 -14.87 1.83
CA PHE A 132 28.80 -15.52 1.93
C PHE A 132 27.83 -15.04 0.83
N SER A 133 27.84 -13.73 0.54
CA SER A 133 27.09 -13.15 -0.59
C SER A 133 27.47 -13.80 -1.91
N LYS A 134 28.76 -14.11 -2.14
CA LYS A 134 29.17 -14.81 -3.37
C LYS A 134 28.56 -16.20 -3.43
N ILE A 135 28.42 -16.93 -2.32
CA ILE A 135 27.80 -18.26 -2.34
C ILE A 135 26.30 -18.15 -2.67
N ILE A 136 25.60 -17.18 -2.08
CA ILE A 136 24.18 -16.91 -2.37
C ILE A 136 23.98 -16.43 -3.82
N ASP A 137 24.85 -15.54 -4.30
CA ASP A 137 24.77 -14.93 -5.63
C ASP A 137 25.45 -15.77 -6.74
N THR A 138 26.11 -16.88 -6.42
CA THR A 138 26.68 -17.82 -7.42
C THR A 138 25.63 -18.85 -7.77
N GLY A 139 25.36 -19.01 -9.07
CA GLY A 139 24.36 -19.97 -9.56
C GLY A 139 24.69 -21.41 -9.17
N GLY A 140 23.65 -22.17 -8.79
CA GLY A 140 23.76 -23.61 -8.49
C GLY A 140 23.11 -24.07 -7.18
N ILE A 141 23.00 -23.22 -6.15
CA ILE A 141 22.36 -23.59 -4.86
C ILE A 141 20.96 -22.96 -4.69
N LEU A 142 20.80 -21.67 -5.01
CA LEU A 142 19.54 -20.93 -4.84
C LEU A 142 18.97 -20.35 -6.15
N THR A 143 19.80 -20.23 -7.19
CA THR A 143 19.41 -19.70 -8.50
C THR A 143 19.95 -20.59 -9.61
N GLU A 144 19.08 -21.03 -10.53
CA GLU A 144 19.47 -21.76 -11.75
C GLU A 144 20.20 -20.85 -12.76
N SER A 145 19.85 -19.56 -12.78
CA SER A 145 20.47 -18.55 -13.64
C SER A 145 21.62 -17.84 -12.91
N GLY A 146 22.84 -17.86 -13.47
CA GLY A 146 23.94 -17.06 -12.94
C GLY A 146 23.60 -15.57 -12.84
N GLY A 147 23.92 -14.93 -11.71
CA GLY A 147 23.58 -13.54 -11.42
C GLY A 147 23.13 -13.35 -9.97
N SER A 148 22.82 -12.11 -9.59
CA SER A 148 22.45 -11.80 -8.21
C SER A 148 21.13 -12.45 -7.79
N TYR A 149 21.11 -13.11 -6.62
CA TYR A 149 19.93 -13.81 -6.10
C TYR A 149 18.74 -12.87 -5.92
N LEU A 150 18.96 -11.72 -5.28
CA LEU A 150 17.92 -10.71 -5.06
C LEU A 150 17.37 -10.15 -6.38
N SER A 151 18.22 -9.98 -7.40
CA SER A 151 17.76 -9.55 -8.72
C SER A 151 16.85 -10.59 -9.36
N SER A 152 17.21 -11.88 -9.25
CA SER A 152 16.39 -12.97 -9.78
C SER A 152 15.04 -13.06 -9.05
N LEU A 153 15.04 -12.98 -7.72
CA LEU A 153 13.83 -13.00 -6.90
C LEU A 153 12.90 -11.80 -7.17
N LEU A 154 13.46 -10.58 -7.20
CA LEU A 154 12.66 -9.37 -7.36
C LEU A 154 12.15 -9.18 -8.81
N LEU A 155 12.93 -9.61 -9.82
CA LEU A 155 12.69 -9.23 -11.22
C LEU A 155 12.48 -10.40 -12.17
N GLY A 156 12.71 -11.63 -11.73
CA GLY A 156 12.80 -12.80 -12.62
C GLY A 156 14.01 -12.74 -13.57
N ASN A 157 14.99 -11.87 -13.32
CA ASN A 157 16.20 -11.73 -14.14
C ASN A 157 17.40 -11.34 -13.26
N GLY A 158 18.46 -12.15 -13.28
CA GLY A 158 19.70 -11.93 -12.52
C GLY A 158 20.68 -10.90 -13.08
N SER A 159 20.35 -10.22 -14.19
CA SER A 159 21.24 -9.30 -14.91
C SER A 159 21.60 -8.01 -14.15
N ILE A 160 20.80 -7.59 -13.16
CA ILE A 160 21.10 -6.40 -12.36
C ILE A 160 21.91 -6.81 -11.14
N SER A 161 23.04 -6.14 -10.93
CA SER A 161 23.90 -6.41 -9.77
C SER A 161 23.26 -5.89 -8.48
N MET A 162 22.74 -6.81 -7.65
CA MET A 162 22.19 -6.54 -6.31
C MET A 162 22.77 -7.51 -5.26
N PRO A 163 24.11 -7.57 -5.11
CA PRO A 163 24.74 -8.60 -4.27
C PRO A 163 24.21 -8.56 -2.84
N PHE A 164 23.73 -9.69 -2.35
CA PHE A 164 22.98 -9.81 -1.10
C PHE A 164 23.69 -9.13 0.08
N GLY A 165 24.97 -9.40 0.28
CA GLY A 165 25.75 -8.83 1.37
C GLY A 165 25.85 -7.30 1.33
N LYS A 166 25.99 -6.69 0.13
CA LYS A 166 26.01 -5.22 0.02
C LYS A 166 24.64 -4.61 0.29
N VAL A 167 23.56 -5.29 -0.10
CA VAL A 167 22.20 -4.83 0.20
C VAL A 167 22.00 -4.81 1.72
N ILE A 168 22.31 -5.92 2.41
CA ILE A 168 22.19 -6.00 3.87
C ILE A 168 23.04 -4.95 4.58
N GLN A 169 24.30 -4.75 4.16
CA GLN A 169 25.19 -3.71 4.71
C GLN A 169 24.64 -2.28 4.54
N LYS A 170 24.05 -1.96 3.38
CA LYS A 170 23.40 -0.66 3.16
C LYS A 170 22.15 -0.49 4.03
N CYS A 171 21.36 -1.56 4.16
CA CYS A 171 20.15 -1.56 4.98
C CYS A 171 20.47 -1.48 6.49
N GLU A 172 21.61 -2.03 6.92
CA GLU A 172 22.13 -1.87 8.29
C GLU A 172 22.33 -0.40 8.65
N ARG A 173 22.94 0.36 7.72
CA ARG A 173 23.21 1.81 7.80
C ARG A 173 21.96 2.68 7.59
N ASN A 174 20.78 2.06 7.53
CA ASN A 174 19.49 2.73 7.31
C ASN A 174 19.45 3.54 5.99
N GLU A 175 20.17 3.08 4.96
CA GLU A 175 20.02 3.63 3.62
C GLU A 175 18.62 3.32 3.06
N SER A 176 18.20 4.07 2.04
CA SER A 176 16.90 3.84 1.43
C SER A 176 16.86 2.54 0.64
N ALA A 177 15.71 1.87 0.63
CA ALA A 177 15.48 0.64 -0.13
C ALA A 177 15.78 0.85 -1.63
N TYR A 178 15.45 2.02 -2.16
CA TYR A 178 15.77 2.39 -3.55
C TYR A 178 17.29 2.41 -3.83
N GLY A 179 18.08 2.95 -2.90
CA GLY A 179 19.55 2.99 -3.01
C GLY A 179 20.23 1.66 -2.67
N ALA A 180 19.67 0.90 -1.73
CA ALA A 180 20.17 -0.41 -1.31
C ALA A 180 20.02 -1.45 -2.43
N LEU A 181 18.82 -1.54 -3.01
CA LEU A 181 18.48 -2.50 -4.07
C LEU A 181 18.86 -2.02 -5.48
N ASN A 182 19.55 -0.89 -5.62
CA ASN A 182 19.91 -0.30 -6.91
C ASN A 182 18.71 -0.16 -7.89
N LEU A 183 17.51 0.19 -7.38
CA LEU A 183 16.28 0.26 -8.17
C LEU A 183 16.33 1.33 -9.28
N LYS A 184 17.30 2.24 -9.23
CA LYS A 184 17.60 3.20 -10.29
C LYS A 184 17.77 2.54 -11.67
N ASN A 185 18.31 1.32 -11.71
CA ASN A 185 18.51 0.59 -12.98
C ASN A 185 17.19 0.10 -13.60
N LEU A 186 16.10 0.07 -12.83
CA LEU A 186 14.76 -0.33 -13.26
C LEU A 186 13.87 0.88 -13.52
N LEU A 187 13.91 1.82 -12.59
CA LEU A 187 13.09 3.00 -12.58
C LEU A 187 13.96 4.15 -12.08
N ASP A 188 14.52 4.94 -12.98
CA ASP A 188 15.20 6.17 -12.59
C ASP A 188 14.16 7.24 -12.24
N ILE A 189 13.77 7.26 -10.97
CA ILE A 189 12.85 8.27 -10.43
C ILE A 189 13.37 9.67 -10.70
N GLY A 190 14.68 9.88 -10.58
CA GLY A 190 15.30 11.19 -10.79
C GLY A 190 15.12 11.68 -12.21
N ASP A 191 15.25 10.78 -13.18
CA ASP A 191 15.09 11.12 -14.60
C ASP A 191 13.63 11.31 -15.00
N LEU A 192 12.75 10.40 -14.56
CA LEU A 192 11.33 10.39 -14.91
C LEU A 192 10.55 11.57 -14.33
N THR A 193 10.90 11.96 -13.10
CA THR A 193 10.22 13.05 -12.42
C THR A 193 10.90 14.40 -12.68
N ASN A 194 11.95 14.47 -13.50
CA ASN A 194 12.67 15.71 -13.74
C ASN A 194 11.85 16.71 -14.57
N ILE A 195 11.24 17.69 -13.89
CA ILE A 195 10.40 18.73 -14.49
C ILE A 195 11.19 19.62 -15.45
N THR A 196 12.51 19.74 -15.30
CA THR A 196 13.33 20.54 -16.23
C THR A 196 13.35 19.95 -17.65
N LYS A 197 13.15 18.64 -17.80
CA LYS A 197 12.96 18.00 -19.12
C LYS A 197 11.61 18.34 -19.76
N TRP A 198 10.67 18.89 -18.99
CA TRP A 198 9.34 19.29 -19.44
C TRP A 198 9.28 20.76 -19.88
N THR A 199 10.41 21.46 -19.90
CA THR A 199 10.56 22.85 -20.39
C THR A 199 9.99 23.07 -21.79
N ASN A 200 10.11 22.08 -22.68
CA ASN A 200 9.48 22.14 -24.01
C ASN A 200 7.94 22.21 -23.95
N ILE A 201 7.32 21.55 -22.97
CA ILE A 201 5.87 21.63 -22.77
C ILE A 201 5.49 23.01 -22.25
N MET A 202 6.32 23.61 -21.39
CA MET A 202 6.12 24.99 -20.92
C MET A 202 6.20 25.99 -22.07
N GLN A 203 7.21 25.87 -22.94
CA GLN A 203 7.33 26.70 -24.14
C GLN A 203 6.13 26.51 -25.08
N GLN A 204 5.66 25.27 -25.26
CA GLN A 204 4.46 25.01 -26.07
C GLN A 204 3.19 25.61 -25.46
N MET A 205 3.05 25.64 -24.14
CA MET A 205 1.91 26.27 -23.46
C MET A 205 1.97 27.79 -23.52
N GLN A 206 3.16 28.38 -23.40
CA GLN A 206 3.38 29.83 -23.59
C GLN A 206 3.15 30.30 -25.03
N GLN A 207 3.26 29.40 -26.01
CA GLN A 207 2.95 29.67 -27.42
C GLN A 207 1.45 29.67 -27.72
N ILE A 208 0.57 29.29 -26.78
CA ILE A 208 -0.88 29.35 -26.97
C ILE A 208 -1.31 30.81 -26.98
N GLN A 209 -1.47 31.37 -28.17
CA GLN A 209 -2.05 32.70 -28.34
C GLN A 209 -3.57 32.58 -28.37
N VAL A 210 -4.23 33.06 -27.31
CA VAL A 210 -5.68 33.22 -27.29
C VAL A 210 -6.00 34.61 -27.81
N ASN A 211 -6.64 34.67 -28.98
CA ASN A 211 -7.15 35.90 -29.56
C ASN A 211 -8.66 35.97 -29.32
N ILE A 212 -9.09 36.78 -28.34
CA ILE A 212 -10.51 36.99 -28.04
C ILE A 212 -11.03 38.24 -28.76
N GLN A 213 -10.16 39.06 -29.37
CA GLN A 213 -10.59 40.26 -30.09
C GLN A 213 -11.53 39.96 -31.25
N THR A 214 -11.44 38.77 -31.85
CA THR A 214 -12.31 38.32 -32.94
C THR A 214 -13.69 37.83 -32.47
N PHE A 215 -13.90 37.72 -31.15
CA PHE A 215 -15.18 37.29 -30.60
C PHE A 215 -16.19 38.45 -30.62
N GLU A 216 -17.21 38.32 -31.46
CA GLU A 216 -18.28 39.31 -31.62
C GLU A 216 -19.59 38.81 -31.00
N ILE A 217 -19.96 39.37 -29.84
CA ILE A 217 -21.29 39.19 -29.24
C ILE A 217 -22.32 40.01 -30.01
N LEU A 218 -21.96 41.26 -30.33
CA LEU A 218 -22.80 42.15 -31.13
C LEU A 218 -22.36 42.06 -32.59
N THR A 219 -22.77 40.97 -33.25
CA THR A 219 -22.50 40.81 -34.68
C THR A 219 -23.15 41.96 -35.48
N PRO A 220 -22.59 42.32 -36.66
CA PRO A 220 -23.16 43.36 -37.51
C PRO A 220 -24.64 43.09 -37.86
N SER A 221 -25.00 41.83 -38.10
CA SER A 221 -26.38 41.44 -38.39
C SER A 221 -27.31 41.69 -37.21
N LEU A 222 -26.89 41.36 -35.98
CA LEU A 222 -27.69 41.61 -34.78
C LEU A 222 -27.84 43.11 -34.51
N HIS A 223 -26.76 43.88 -34.69
CA HIS A 223 -26.82 45.34 -34.56
C HIS A 223 -27.84 45.95 -35.52
N THR A 224 -27.82 45.55 -36.80
CA THR A 224 -28.77 46.04 -37.80
C THR A 224 -30.21 45.66 -37.43
N LYS A 225 -30.48 44.39 -37.09
CA LYS A 225 -31.83 43.95 -36.70
C LYS A 225 -32.38 44.69 -35.48
N LEU A 226 -31.54 44.94 -34.46
CA LEU A 226 -31.95 45.69 -33.27
C LEU A 226 -32.20 47.17 -33.60
N THR A 227 -31.42 47.74 -34.51
CA THR A 227 -31.61 49.12 -34.99
C THR A 227 -32.89 49.25 -35.81
N ASP A 228 -33.17 48.29 -36.70
CA ASP A 228 -34.38 48.23 -37.50
C ASP A 228 -35.63 48.07 -36.62
N LEU A 229 -35.57 47.18 -35.62
CA LEU A 229 -36.62 47.01 -34.62
C LEU A 229 -36.85 48.31 -33.86
N MET A 230 -35.79 48.96 -33.39
CA MET A 230 -35.87 50.24 -32.69
C MET A 230 -36.49 51.34 -33.57
N GLN A 231 -36.20 51.35 -34.87
CA GLN A 231 -36.81 52.28 -35.82
C GLN A 231 -38.29 51.96 -36.08
N GLY A 232 -38.65 50.69 -36.24
CA GLY A 232 -40.03 50.24 -36.43
C GLY A 232 -40.94 50.53 -35.22
N LEU A 233 -40.36 50.55 -34.02
CA LEU A 233 -41.09 50.89 -32.78
C LEU A 233 -41.37 52.38 -32.61
N LYS A 234 -40.78 53.28 -33.41
CA LYS A 234 -41.04 54.73 -33.36
C LYS A 234 -42.31 55.16 -34.12
N ILE A 235 -43.18 54.22 -34.49
CA ILE A 235 -44.42 54.48 -35.20
C ILE A 235 -45.43 55.24 -34.31
N ASN A 236 -46.10 56.25 -34.89
CA ASN A 236 -47.12 57.05 -34.20
C ASN A 236 -48.48 56.32 -34.16
N ILE A 237 -48.58 55.29 -33.30
CA ILE A 237 -49.84 54.54 -33.10
C ILE A 237 -50.97 55.43 -32.63
N SER A 238 -50.68 56.44 -31.79
CA SER A 238 -51.69 57.37 -31.29
C SER A 238 -52.37 58.14 -32.43
N GLY A 239 -51.61 58.53 -33.46
CA GLY A 239 -52.14 59.17 -34.67
C GLY A 239 -53.05 58.25 -35.49
N TYR A 240 -52.65 56.99 -35.69
CA TYR A 240 -53.50 56.00 -36.37
C TYR A 240 -54.78 55.68 -35.60
N ARG A 241 -54.68 55.55 -34.26
CA ARG A 241 -55.85 55.35 -33.40
C ARG A 241 -56.82 56.53 -33.54
N ALA A 242 -56.31 57.77 -33.51
CA ALA A 242 -57.14 58.97 -33.65
C ALA A 242 -57.87 59.03 -35.01
N GLN A 243 -57.22 58.61 -36.10
CA GLN A 243 -57.85 58.52 -37.43
C GLN A 243 -58.98 57.48 -37.47
N VAL A 244 -58.80 56.34 -36.81
CA VAL A 244 -59.78 55.25 -36.78
C VAL A 244 -60.93 55.52 -35.81
N SER A 245 -60.74 56.35 -34.78
CA SER A 245 -61.78 56.67 -33.79
C SER A 245 -62.98 57.45 -34.33
N GLY A 246 -62.95 57.90 -35.59
CA GLY A 246 -64.06 58.59 -36.22
C GLY A 246 -65.33 57.73 -36.38
N PRO A 247 -66.48 58.37 -36.62
CA PRO A 247 -67.73 57.67 -36.97
C PRO A 247 -67.62 57.00 -38.36
N VAL A 248 -68.11 55.76 -38.49
CA VAL A 248 -68.11 55.04 -39.79
C VAL A 248 -69.10 55.66 -40.78
N SER A 249 -70.21 56.21 -40.28
CA SER A 249 -71.16 57.00 -41.06
C SER A 249 -71.76 58.09 -40.17
N ASN A 250 -71.83 59.33 -40.67
CA ASN A 250 -72.40 60.45 -39.93
C ASN A 250 -73.90 60.66 -40.19
N ASP A 251 -74.35 60.37 -41.42
CA ASP A 251 -75.61 60.94 -41.91
C ASP A 251 -76.55 59.89 -42.53
N LEU A 252 -76.19 58.61 -42.55
CA LEU A 252 -77.01 57.63 -43.27
C LEU A 252 -78.33 57.34 -42.54
N GLU A 253 -78.32 57.35 -41.20
CA GLU A 253 -79.52 57.17 -40.38
C GLU A 253 -80.43 58.39 -40.47
N THR A 254 -79.86 59.59 -40.38
CA THR A 254 -80.59 60.86 -40.54
C THR A 254 -81.16 60.98 -41.95
N PHE A 255 -80.40 60.61 -42.97
CA PHE A 255 -80.85 60.55 -44.36
C PHE A 255 -82.03 59.58 -44.55
N ALA A 256 -81.97 58.36 -44.00
CA ALA A 256 -83.08 57.41 -44.08
C ALA A 256 -84.37 57.93 -43.41
N ASN A 257 -84.22 58.60 -42.25
CA ASN A 257 -85.35 59.21 -41.55
C ASN A 257 -85.93 60.42 -42.29
N GLN A 258 -85.09 61.23 -42.93
CA GLN A 258 -85.52 62.34 -43.78
C GLN A 258 -86.27 61.85 -45.03
N LEU A 259 -85.78 60.77 -45.68
CA LEU A 259 -86.47 60.15 -46.82
C LEU A 259 -87.85 59.63 -46.44
N THR A 260 -87.97 58.96 -45.28
CA THR A 260 -89.26 58.49 -44.75
C THR A 260 -90.20 59.67 -44.47
N SER A 261 -89.67 60.74 -43.87
CA SER A 261 -90.46 61.95 -43.56
C SER A 261 -90.92 62.67 -44.82
N ALA A 262 -90.09 62.73 -45.86
CA ALA A 262 -90.43 63.31 -47.16
C ALA A 262 -91.49 62.46 -47.89
N ALA A 263 -91.38 61.13 -47.84
CA ALA A 263 -92.39 60.23 -48.41
C ALA A 263 -93.79 60.47 -47.80
N ASN A 264 -93.87 60.67 -46.48
CA ASN A 264 -95.13 60.92 -45.77
C ASN A 264 -95.80 62.26 -46.11
N GLN A 265 -95.07 63.22 -46.68
CA GLN A 265 -95.56 64.57 -46.98
C GLN A 265 -95.94 64.77 -48.46
N ILE A 266 -95.59 63.81 -49.33
CA ILE A 266 -95.83 63.90 -50.77
C ILE A 266 -97.16 63.26 -51.14
N GLY A 267 -97.98 63.96 -51.95
CA GLY A 267 -99.29 63.45 -52.40
C GLY A 267 -99.23 62.45 -53.57
N ASP A 268 -98.08 62.35 -54.25
CA ASP A 268 -97.85 61.37 -55.32
C ASP A 268 -97.40 60.03 -54.74
N ILE A 269 -98.28 59.03 -54.84
CA ILE A 269 -98.10 57.68 -54.30
C ILE A 269 -96.84 57.00 -54.89
N ASN A 270 -96.51 57.22 -56.17
CA ASN A 270 -95.38 56.58 -56.80
C ASN A 270 -94.05 57.15 -56.28
N ILE A 271 -93.98 58.46 -56.06
CA ILE A 271 -92.80 59.14 -55.53
C ILE A 271 -92.60 58.77 -54.05
N ALA A 272 -93.67 58.75 -53.26
CA ALA A 272 -93.63 58.32 -51.87
C ALA A 272 -93.09 56.87 -51.73
N ALA A 273 -93.60 55.94 -52.54
CA ALA A 273 -93.14 54.53 -52.52
C ALA A 273 -91.66 54.37 -52.90
N GLN A 274 -91.14 55.18 -53.83
CA GLN A 274 -89.72 55.18 -54.19
C GLN A 274 -88.83 55.70 -53.05
N LEU A 275 -89.27 56.77 -52.37
CA LEU A 275 -88.55 57.33 -51.20
C LEU A 275 -88.53 56.37 -50.02
N GLU A 276 -89.64 55.67 -49.75
CA GLU A 276 -89.68 54.59 -48.74
C GLU A 276 -88.73 53.44 -49.08
N THR A 277 -88.74 53.01 -50.35
CA THR A 277 -87.82 51.96 -50.83
C THR A 277 -86.34 52.38 -50.64
N LEU A 278 -86.02 53.66 -50.88
CA LEU A 278 -84.67 54.19 -50.67
C LEU A 278 -84.32 54.30 -49.19
N ALA A 279 -85.27 54.70 -48.34
CA ALA A 279 -85.11 54.73 -46.88
C ALA A 279 -84.83 53.34 -46.31
N GLU A 280 -85.58 52.31 -46.75
CA GLU A 280 -85.37 50.92 -46.34
C GLU A 280 -84.05 50.34 -46.85
N LYS A 281 -83.64 50.67 -48.09
CA LYS A 281 -82.31 50.33 -48.58
C LYS A 281 -81.20 50.95 -47.72
N SER A 282 -81.34 52.22 -47.33
CA SER A 282 -80.40 52.90 -46.44
C SER A 282 -80.35 52.26 -45.05
N ARG A 283 -81.51 51.94 -44.45
CA ARG A 283 -81.58 51.20 -43.17
C ARG A 283 -80.91 49.84 -43.24
N ARG A 284 -81.13 49.11 -44.33
CA ARG A 284 -80.45 47.82 -44.57
C ARG A 284 -78.93 47.99 -44.62
N ILE A 285 -78.43 49.03 -45.27
CA ILE A 285 -76.99 49.32 -45.29
C ILE A 285 -76.45 49.57 -43.86
N ILE A 286 -77.20 50.33 -43.05
CA ILE A 286 -76.83 50.59 -41.65
C ILE A 286 -76.76 49.27 -40.86
N THR A 287 -77.82 48.47 -40.89
CA THR A 287 -77.90 47.25 -40.08
C THR A 287 -76.97 46.14 -40.55
N THR A 288 -76.71 46.04 -41.85
CA THR A 288 -75.92 44.95 -42.44
C THR A 288 -74.42 45.27 -42.49
N TYR A 289 -74.04 46.52 -42.79
CA TYR A 289 -72.64 46.87 -43.02
C TYR A 289 -72.09 47.85 -41.97
N ILE A 290 -72.81 48.94 -41.64
CA ILE A 290 -72.28 49.96 -40.73
C ILE A 290 -72.08 49.41 -39.32
N LYS A 291 -73.04 48.63 -38.80
CA LYS A 291 -72.92 48.00 -37.47
C LYS A 291 -71.72 47.06 -37.37
N ASP A 292 -71.48 46.26 -38.41
CA ASP A 292 -70.34 45.34 -38.46
C ASP A 292 -69.01 46.09 -38.56
N LEU A 293 -68.95 47.14 -39.38
CA LEU A 293 -67.78 48.02 -39.48
C LEU A 293 -67.47 48.75 -38.17
N GLU A 294 -68.50 49.20 -37.43
CA GLU A 294 -68.35 49.79 -36.10
C GLU A 294 -67.76 48.80 -35.09
N GLN A 295 -68.22 47.53 -35.10
CA GLN A 295 -67.64 46.49 -34.26
C GLN A 295 -66.16 46.20 -34.61
N HIS A 296 -65.83 46.14 -35.90
CA HIS A 296 -64.43 45.98 -36.34
C HIS A 296 -63.57 47.19 -35.96
N LYS A 297 -64.12 48.40 -36.01
CA LYS A 297 -63.48 49.63 -35.57
C LYS A 297 -63.13 49.58 -34.09
N GLU A 298 -64.09 49.21 -33.23
CA GLU A 298 -63.86 49.07 -31.78
C GLU A 298 -62.76 48.06 -31.48
N ASN A 299 -62.78 46.90 -32.14
CA ASN A 299 -61.72 45.91 -32.00
C ASN A 299 -60.35 46.44 -32.46
N LEU A 300 -60.30 47.15 -33.59
CA LEU A 300 -59.06 47.76 -34.09
C LEU A 300 -58.51 48.80 -33.10
N ILE A 301 -59.37 49.65 -32.52
CA ILE A 301 -58.98 50.63 -31.48
C ILE A 301 -58.41 49.93 -30.24
N TYR A 302 -59.03 48.83 -29.80
CA TYR A 302 -58.54 48.03 -28.68
C TYR A 302 -57.15 47.44 -28.98
N GLN A 303 -56.97 46.82 -30.15
CA GLN A 303 -55.67 46.26 -30.58
C GLN A 303 -54.59 47.32 -30.70
N LEU A 304 -54.91 48.49 -31.28
CA LEU A 304 -53.98 49.63 -31.36
C LEU A 304 -53.59 50.15 -29.97
N THR A 305 -54.53 50.21 -29.03
CA THR A 305 -54.26 50.63 -27.65
C THR A 305 -53.37 49.62 -26.92
N ALA A 306 -53.65 48.32 -27.06
CA ALA A 306 -52.82 47.26 -26.50
C ALA A 306 -51.40 47.27 -27.10
N LEU A 307 -51.26 47.55 -28.39
CA LEU A 307 -49.98 47.70 -29.07
C LEU A 307 -49.20 48.93 -28.55
N GLU A 308 -49.86 50.08 -28.43
CA GLU A 308 -49.27 51.32 -27.90
C GLU A 308 -48.68 51.13 -26.50
N LEU A 309 -49.40 50.42 -25.61
CA LEU A 309 -48.92 50.10 -24.26
C LEU A 309 -47.66 49.23 -24.24
N LYS A 310 -47.44 48.41 -25.27
CA LYS A 310 -46.28 47.50 -25.37
C LYS A 310 -45.07 48.13 -26.08
N ILE A 311 -45.30 49.07 -26.99
CA ILE A 311 -44.23 49.68 -27.81
C ILE A 311 -43.20 50.41 -26.94
N ASN A 312 -43.65 51.28 -26.04
CA ASN A 312 -42.73 52.11 -25.24
C ASN A 312 -41.81 51.28 -24.33
N PRO A 313 -42.31 50.32 -23.54
CA PRO A 313 -41.44 49.41 -22.77
C PRO A 313 -40.46 48.63 -23.64
N LEU A 314 -40.92 48.12 -24.80
CA LEU A 314 -40.06 47.36 -25.72
C LEU A 314 -38.95 48.23 -26.31
N LEU A 315 -39.26 49.47 -26.69
CA LEU A 315 -38.27 50.44 -27.18
C LEU A 315 -37.16 50.69 -26.16
N VAL A 316 -37.54 50.89 -24.89
CA VAL A 316 -36.59 51.07 -23.79
C VAL A 316 -35.71 49.82 -23.62
N GLN A 317 -36.31 48.63 -23.62
CA GLN A 317 -35.57 47.37 -23.47
C GLN A 317 -34.60 47.11 -24.63
N VAL A 318 -34.99 47.36 -25.87
CA VAL A 318 -34.12 47.21 -27.06
C VAL A 318 -32.93 48.17 -26.96
N ASN A 319 -33.18 49.43 -26.59
CA ASN A 319 -32.12 50.41 -26.44
C ASN A 319 -31.13 50.04 -25.31
N GLN A 320 -31.64 49.62 -24.15
CA GLN A 320 -30.80 49.15 -23.04
C GLN A 320 -29.99 47.91 -23.43
N SER A 321 -30.61 46.93 -24.08
CA SER A 321 -29.93 45.71 -24.53
C SER A 321 -28.81 46.03 -25.51
N LEU A 322 -29.04 46.93 -26.47
CA LEU A 322 -28.03 47.38 -27.42
C LEU A 322 -26.87 48.09 -26.70
N ALA A 323 -27.17 48.95 -25.73
CA ALA A 323 -26.14 49.64 -24.93
C ALA A 323 -25.30 48.65 -24.11
N HIS A 324 -25.92 47.67 -23.46
CA HIS A 324 -25.21 46.62 -22.72
C HIS A 324 -24.34 45.75 -23.63
N MET A 325 -24.87 45.31 -24.79
CA MET A 325 -24.08 44.54 -25.76
C MET A 325 -22.86 45.33 -26.26
N LYS A 326 -23.02 46.62 -26.54
CA LYS A 326 -21.90 47.51 -26.90
C LYS A 326 -20.85 47.60 -25.80
N ALA A 327 -21.28 47.75 -24.54
CA ALA A 327 -20.38 47.79 -23.40
C ALA A 327 -19.61 46.47 -23.21
N ILE A 328 -20.29 45.32 -23.35
CA ILE A 328 -19.65 44.01 -23.27
C ILE A 328 -18.65 43.83 -24.43
N GLN A 329 -19.04 44.18 -25.66
CA GLN A 329 -18.15 44.09 -26.82
C GLN A 329 -16.90 44.97 -26.64
N TYR A 330 -17.06 46.17 -26.10
CA TYR A 330 -15.94 47.06 -25.76
C TYR A 330 -15.02 46.45 -24.70
N PHE A 331 -15.59 45.88 -23.64
CA PHE A 331 -14.81 45.20 -22.60
C PHE A 331 -14.01 44.01 -23.16
N ILE A 332 -14.64 43.17 -23.98
CA ILE A 332 -13.97 42.02 -24.61
C ILE A 332 -12.83 42.48 -25.52
N LYS A 333 -13.06 43.49 -26.36
CA LYS A 333 -12.04 44.01 -27.27
C LYS A 333 -10.85 44.65 -26.55
N ASN A 334 -11.09 45.29 -25.40
CA ASN A 334 -10.06 46.06 -24.70
C ASN A 334 -9.36 45.28 -23.56
N GLN A 335 -10.06 44.35 -22.91
CA GLN A 335 -9.54 43.61 -21.74
C GLN A 335 -9.55 42.09 -21.93
N GLY A 336 -10.25 41.56 -22.94
CA GLY A 336 -10.43 40.12 -23.13
C GLY A 336 -9.11 39.37 -23.28
N ASP A 337 -8.19 39.86 -24.11
CA ASP A 337 -6.88 39.21 -24.30
C ASP A 337 -6.04 39.22 -23.02
N ARG A 338 -6.05 40.34 -22.27
CA ARG A 338 -5.32 40.44 -21.00
C ARG A 338 -5.84 39.42 -19.98
N ILE A 339 -7.17 39.32 -19.84
CA ILE A 339 -7.81 38.38 -18.93
C ILE A 339 -7.54 36.93 -19.37
N ALA A 340 -7.57 36.66 -20.68
CA ALA A 340 -7.27 35.34 -21.22
C ALA A 340 -5.82 34.93 -20.96
N GLN A 341 -4.87 35.85 -21.17
CA GLN A 341 -3.46 35.63 -20.85
C GLN A 341 -3.27 35.36 -19.36
N GLU A 342 -3.87 36.17 -18.49
CA GLU A 342 -3.80 35.98 -17.03
C GLU A 342 -4.38 34.61 -16.59
N ALA A 343 -5.48 34.17 -17.24
CA ALA A 343 -6.06 32.86 -16.99
C ALA A 343 -5.17 31.70 -17.51
N LEU A 344 -4.53 31.85 -18.66
CA LEU A 344 -3.57 30.88 -19.20
C LEU A 344 -2.33 30.77 -18.30
N ASP A 345 -1.83 31.90 -17.82
CA ASP A 345 -0.69 31.93 -16.90
C ASP A 345 -1.04 31.22 -15.59
N LEU A 346 -2.19 31.54 -14.99
CA LEU A 346 -2.67 30.87 -13.77
C LEU A 346 -2.82 29.35 -13.97
N TYR A 347 -3.41 28.93 -15.10
CA TYR A 347 -3.55 27.52 -15.44
C TYR A 347 -2.20 26.83 -15.60
N THR A 348 -1.27 27.47 -16.30
CA THR A 348 0.09 26.95 -16.53
C THR A 348 0.86 26.82 -15.23
N SER A 349 0.87 27.87 -14.39
CA SER A 349 1.50 27.84 -13.07
C SER A 349 0.91 26.76 -12.17
N ARG A 350 -0.41 26.57 -12.19
CA ARG A 350 -1.08 25.52 -11.42
C ARG A 350 -0.65 24.12 -11.88
N MET A 351 -0.58 23.89 -13.18
CA MET A 351 -0.11 22.61 -13.73
C MET A 351 1.34 22.32 -13.35
N LEU A 352 2.22 23.32 -13.40
CA LEU A 352 3.62 23.18 -12.98
C LEU A 352 3.74 22.86 -11.50
N ASN A 353 2.96 23.56 -10.67
CA ASN A 353 2.94 23.30 -9.24
C ASN A 353 2.47 21.85 -8.93
N TYR A 354 1.51 21.31 -9.68
CA TYR A 354 1.12 19.90 -9.52
C TYR A 354 2.24 18.93 -9.89
N LEU A 355 2.97 19.20 -10.98
CA LEU A 355 4.13 18.38 -11.35
C LEU A 355 5.23 18.45 -10.30
N GLU A 356 5.47 19.63 -9.71
CA GLU A 356 6.46 19.83 -8.64
C GLU A 356 6.08 19.11 -7.35
N GLN A 357 4.82 19.22 -6.94
CA GLN A 357 4.29 18.46 -5.80
C GLN A 357 4.41 16.96 -6.04
N TYR A 358 4.10 16.48 -7.24
CA TYR A 358 4.23 15.06 -7.57
C TYR A 358 5.70 14.60 -7.58
N HIS A 359 6.62 15.38 -8.15
CA HIS A 359 8.05 15.12 -8.10
C HIS A 359 8.54 14.97 -6.65
N LYS A 360 8.20 15.95 -5.80
CA LYS A 360 8.56 15.94 -4.38
C LYS A 360 7.95 14.75 -3.65
N PHE A 361 6.67 14.47 -3.88
CA PHE A 361 5.97 13.32 -3.29
C PHE A 361 6.67 12.00 -3.64
N VAL A 362 7.03 11.78 -4.91
CA VAL A 362 7.71 10.56 -5.34
C VAL A 362 9.12 10.47 -4.75
N GLN A 363 9.87 11.57 -4.68
CA GLN A 363 11.18 11.56 -4.04
C GLN A 363 11.10 11.22 -2.55
N GLU A 364 10.18 11.84 -1.82
CA GLU A 364 10.05 11.62 -0.37
C GLU A 364 9.49 10.22 -0.05
N ASN A 365 8.48 9.76 -0.78
CA ASN A 365 7.75 8.54 -0.41
C ASN A 365 8.26 7.27 -1.09
N LEU A 366 9.03 7.34 -2.19
CA LEU A 366 9.53 6.16 -2.88
C LEU A 366 11.05 6.05 -2.82
N LYS A 367 11.77 7.17 -2.96
CA LYS A 367 13.23 7.15 -2.96
C LYS A 367 13.82 7.06 -1.55
N ASN A 368 13.12 7.56 -0.54
CA ASN A 368 13.62 7.66 0.84
C ASN A 368 13.01 6.63 1.81
N ILE A 369 12.30 5.62 1.32
CA ILE A 369 11.80 4.53 2.18
C ILE A 369 13.00 3.83 2.82
N PRO A 370 13.11 3.76 4.16
CA PRO A 370 14.24 3.11 4.82
C PRO A 370 14.24 1.60 4.56
N CYS A 371 15.43 1.02 4.40
CA CYS A 371 15.59 -0.43 4.25
C CYS A 371 15.81 -1.17 5.59
N LYS A 372 15.80 -0.47 6.73
CA LYS A 372 16.21 -1.04 8.02
C LYS A 372 15.46 -2.31 8.42
N SER A 373 14.16 -2.39 8.15
CA SER A 373 13.34 -3.57 8.43
C SER A 373 13.85 -4.85 7.74
N LEU A 374 14.48 -4.74 6.56
CA LEU A 374 15.09 -5.89 5.88
C LEU A 374 16.32 -6.40 6.64
N TYR A 375 17.15 -5.47 7.14
CA TYR A 375 18.29 -5.82 7.98
C TYR A 375 17.83 -6.41 9.32
N ASP A 376 16.80 -5.84 9.95
CA ASP A 376 16.31 -6.33 11.24
C ASP A 376 15.78 -7.77 11.12
N LEU A 377 15.10 -8.10 10.01
CA LEU A 377 14.69 -9.47 9.71
C LEU A 377 15.89 -10.40 9.53
N TYR A 378 16.90 -9.98 8.76
CA TYR A 378 18.13 -10.74 8.57
C TYR A 378 18.85 -10.99 9.90
N ASN A 379 19.00 -9.94 10.71
CA ASN A 379 19.66 -10.00 12.01
C ASN A 379 18.89 -10.91 12.99
N TYR A 380 17.56 -10.87 12.97
CA TYR A 380 16.73 -11.78 13.77
C TYR A 380 16.99 -13.24 13.41
N VAL A 381 17.01 -13.58 12.11
CA VAL A 381 17.30 -14.94 11.64
C VAL A 381 18.71 -15.36 12.03
N ASN A 382 19.70 -14.47 11.85
CA ASN A 382 21.08 -14.74 12.24
C ASN A 382 21.19 -15.05 13.74
N ILE A 383 20.63 -14.18 14.59
CA ILE A 383 20.63 -14.36 16.04
C ILE A 383 19.90 -15.65 16.42
N ALA A 384 18.75 -15.94 15.82
CA ALA A 384 17.99 -17.15 16.14
C ALA A 384 18.78 -18.43 15.81
N VAL A 385 19.41 -18.50 14.64
CA VAL A 385 20.21 -19.67 14.23
C VAL A 385 21.45 -19.81 15.13
N CYS A 386 22.19 -18.73 15.34
CA CYS A 386 23.44 -18.79 16.09
C CYS A 386 23.23 -18.98 17.59
N ARG A 387 22.36 -18.19 18.22
CA ARG A 387 22.17 -18.22 19.67
C ARG A 387 21.30 -19.37 20.16
N LEU A 388 20.28 -19.79 19.40
CA LEU A 388 19.34 -20.82 19.88
C LEU A 388 19.75 -22.23 19.46
N ILE A 389 20.46 -22.38 18.33
CA ILE A 389 20.80 -23.68 17.77
C ILE A 389 22.30 -23.97 17.95
N ILE A 390 23.17 -23.10 17.44
CA ILE A 390 24.62 -23.37 17.35
C ILE A 390 25.33 -23.20 18.71
N ASP A 391 25.08 -22.10 19.43
CA ASP A 391 25.67 -21.83 20.75
C ASP A 391 25.44 -22.98 21.76
N PRO A 392 24.22 -23.53 21.92
CA PRO A 392 24.03 -24.62 22.88
C PRO A 392 24.62 -25.96 22.41
N LEU A 393 24.73 -26.21 21.09
CA LEU A 393 25.49 -27.35 20.58
C LEU A 393 26.97 -27.21 20.98
N ASN A 394 27.51 -26.00 20.88
CA ASN A 394 28.87 -25.69 21.27
C ASN A 394 29.11 -25.82 22.78
N GLY A 395 28.19 -25.30 23.59
CA GLY A 395 28.21 -25.48 25.03
C GLY A 395 28.15 -26.96 25.45
N PHE A 396 27.36 -27.76 24.74
CA PHE A 396 27.17 -29.18 25.06
C PHE A 396 28.43 -30.01 24.84
N TRP A 397 29.09 -29.93 23.68
CA TRP A 397 30.33 -30.70 23.46
C TRP A 397 31.45 -30.22 24.37
N PHE A 398 31.53 -28.90 24.62
CA PHE A 398 32.55 -28.33 25.50
C PHE A 398 32.39 -28.82 26.93
N SER A 399 31.17 -28.82 27.46
CA SER A 399 30.90 -29.37 28.80
C SER A 399 31.17 -30.87 28.86
N THR A 400 30.77 -31.64 27.84
CA THR A 400 30.99 -33.09 27.80
C THR A 400 32.47 -33.44 27.76
N LEU A 401 33.28 -32.67 27.02
CA LEU A 401 34.74 -32.84 26.98
C LEU A 401 35.36 -32.71 28.37
N TRP A 402 34.97 -31.71 29.15
CA TRP A 402 35.48 -31.53 30.51
C TRP A 402 35.06 -32.68 31.45
N CYS A 403 33.83 -33.15 31.37
CA CYS A 403 33.39 -34.33 32.12
C CYS A 403 34.23 -35.58 31.77
N LEU A 404 34.52 -35.79 30.49
CA LEU A 404 35.35 -36.90 30.02
C LEU A 404 36.81 -36.80 30.49
N ILE A 405 37.37 -35.59 30.52
CA ILE A 405 38.73 -35.36 31.06
C ILE A 405 38.77 -35.70 32.55
N ILE A 406 37.78 -35.28 33.33
CA ILE A 406 37.71 -35.60 34.76
C ILE A 406 37.61 -37.12 34.97
N PHE A 407 36.74 -37.80 34.24
CA PHE A 407 36.63 -39.27 34.32
C PHE A 407 37.94 -39.98 33.95
N LEU A 408 38.69 -39.46 32.98
CA LEU A 408 40.00 -40.00 32.61
C LEU A 408 40.99 -39.90 33.79
N ILE A 409 41.00 -38.77 34.50
CA ILE A 409 41.86 -38.55 35.67
C ILE A 409 41.42 -39.38 36.88
N GLU A 410 40.11 -39.53 37.11
CA GLU A 410 39.55 -40.24 38.26
C GLU A 410 39.68 -41.76 38.15
N THR A 411 39.62 -42.32 36.93
CA THR A 411 39.69 -43.77 36.70
C THR A 411 40.93 -44.46 37.32
N PRO A 412 42.18 -43.99 37.13
CA PRO A 412 43.35 -44.62 37.76
C PRO A 412 43.35 -44.48 39.29
N ILE A 413 42.78 -43.39 39.83
CA ILE A 413 42.63 -43.19 41.27
C ILE A 413 41.66 -44.24 41.83
N CYS A 414 40.54 -44.47 41.15
CA CYS A 414 39.56 -45.48 41.54
C CYS A 414 40.17 -46.89 41.53
N LEU A 415 40.94 -47.24 40.49
CA LEU A 415 41.61 -48.54 40.40
C LEU A 415 42.59 -48.77 41.57
N LYS A 416 43.38 -47.75 41.93
CA LYS A 416 44.27 -47.81 43.09
C LYS A 416 43.51 -47.95 44.41
N LEU A 417 42.35 -47.30 44.52
CA LEU A 417 41.51 -47.37 45.71
C LEU A 417 40.85 -48.74 45.85
N ILE A 418 40.45 -49.37 44.73
CA ILE A 418 39.95 -50.75 44.69
C ILE A 418 41.02 -51.74 45.17
N ASP A 419 42.26 -51.61 44.69
CA ASP A 419 43.38 -52.46 45.14
C ASP A 419 43.58 -52.33 46.66
N TYR A 420 43.56 -51.10 47.17
CA TYR A 420 43.71 -50.83 48.60
C TYR A 420 42.57 -51.43 49.44
N TYR A 421 41.30 -51.22 49.05
CA TYR A 421 40.17 -51.79 49.77
C TYR A 421 40.14 -53.32 49.68
N SER A 422 40.57 -53.92 48.59
CA SER A 422 40.63 -55.38 48.45
C SER A 422 41.67 -55.98 49.40
N GLN A 423 42.85 -55.36 49.54
CA GLN A 423 43.86 -55.75 50.51
C GLN A 423 43.36 -55.60 51.96
N ALA A 424 42.72 -54.46 52.29
CA ALA A 424 42.17 -54.23 53.62
C ALA A 424 41.09 -55.26 54.01
N ILE A 425 40.24 -55.67 53.05
CA ILE A 425 39.25 -56.73 53.25
C ILE A 425 39.94 -58.08 53.52
N GLU A 426 40.94 -58.47 52.72
CA GLU A 426 41.70 -59.71 52.92
C GLU A 426 42.38 -59.77 54.29
N ASP A 427 43.01 -58.67 54.74
CA ASP A 427 43.63 -58.56 56.06
C ASP A 427 42.60 -58.67 57.20
N SER A 428 41.40 -58.08 57.01
CA SER A 428 40.29 -58.18 57.99
C SER A 428 39.72 -59.60 58.10
N ASP A 429 39.64 -60.34 56.99
CA ASP A 429 39.13 -61.71 56.97
C ASP A 429 40.18 -62.70 57.51
N MET A 430 41.48 -62.45 57.27
CA MET A 430 42.58 -63.24 57.83
C MET A 430 42.71 -63.06 59.36
N SER A 431 42.57 -61.83 59.87
CA SER A 431 42.56 -61.58 61.32
C SER A 431 41.33 -62.17 62.01
N THR A 432 40.17 -62.13 61.36
CA THR A 432 38.94 -62.76 61.85
C THR A 432 39.08 -64.29 61.89
N SER A 433 39.60 -64.93 60.83
CA SER A 433 39.81 -66.38 60.80
C SER A 433 40.86 -66.86 61.81
N GLN A 434 41.94 -66.09 62.05
CA GLN A 434 42.90 -66.38 63.13
C GLN A 434 42.29 -66.28 64.53
N SER A 435 41.33 -65.37 64.73
CA SER A 435 40.58 -65.30 66.00
C SER A 435 39.66 -66.51 66.22
N TYR A 436 39.08 -67.06 65.15
CA TYR A 436 38.29 -68.30 65.20
C TYR A 436 39.16 -69.54 65.43
N THR A 437 40.38 -69.61 64.85
CA THR A 437 41.30 -70.74 65.11
C THR A 437 41.92 -70.68 66.50
N ASN A 438 42.28 -69.51 67.01
CA ASN A 438 42.76 -69.38 68.40
C ASN A 438 41.64 -69.52 69.44
N GLY A 439 40.38 -69.22 69.08
CA GLY A 439 39.21 -69.52 69.91
C GLY A 439 38.88 -71.03 69.99
N SER A 440 39.38 -71.83 69.06
CA SER A 440 39.22 -73.29 69.03
C SER A 440 40.23 -74.05 69.92
N GLU A 441 41.33 -73.42 70.35
CA GLU A 441 42.32 -74.06 71.25
C GLU A 441 41.99 -73.86 72.74
N ASN A 442 41.09 -72.95 73.08
CA ASN A 442 40.57 -72.78 74.45
C ASN A 442 39.10 -73.19 74.50
N GLY A 443 38.86 -74.50 74.43
CA GLY A 443 37.55 -75.09 74.63
C GLY A 443 37.10 -74.97 76.08
N GLU A 444 36.23 -74.00 76.37
CA GLU A 444 35.30 -74.06 77.49
C GLU A 444 33.87 -74.05 76.91
N TRP A 445 33.19 -75.18 77.05
CA TRP A 445 31.82 -75.41 76.60
C TRP A 445 30.85 -74.49 77.36
N MET A 446 29.87 -73.89 76.68
CA MET A 446 28.44 -73.83 77.08
C MET A 446 27.56 -73.05 76.05
N PRO A 447 26.22 -73.18 76.08
CA PRO A 447 25.45 -73.66 74.93
C PRO A 447 24.69 -72.60 74.12
N GLU A 448 24.35 -73.03 72.91
CA GLU A 448 23.22 -72.70 72.03
C GLU A 448 22.22 -71.62 72.50
N ALA A 449 22.10 -70.54 71.72
CA ALA A 449 20.98 -69.60 71.79
C ALA A 449 20.42 -69.29 70.38
N ARG A 450 19.30 -69.97 70.12
CA ARG A 450 18.16 -69.71 69.22
C ARG A 450 18.05 -68.30 68.59
N GLU A 451 17.76 -68.34 67.27
CA GLU A 451 17.13 -67.37 66.36
C GLU A 451 16.62 -66.01 66.90
N ARG A 452 16.88 -64.95 66.12
CA ARG A 452 15.91 -63.88 65.84
C ARG A 452 16.30 -63.11 64.57
N GLY A 453 15.37 -62.97 63.63
CA GLY A 453 15.56 -62.26 62.36
C GLY A 453 15.31 -60.75 62.42
N GLY A 454 15.32 -60.13 61.24
CA GLY A 454 14.71 -58.83 60.97
C GLY A 454 15.64 -57.77 60.40
N TRP A 455 15.27 -57.33 59.18
CA TRP A 455 15.65 -56.14 58.40
C TRP A 455 16.92 -56.21 57.56
#